data_AF-A0A7S4JDN6-F1
#
_entry.id   AF-A0A7S4JDN6-F1
#
_cell.length_a   1.000
_cell.length_b   1.000
_cell.length_c   1.000
_cell.angle_alpha   90.00
_cell.angle_beta   90.00
_cell.angle_gamma   90.00
#
_symmetry.space_group_name_H-M   'P 1'
#
loop_
_entity.id
_entity.type
_entity.pdbx_description
1 polymer ?
#
loop_
_entity_poly.entity_id
_entity_poly.type
_entity_poly.pdbx_seq_one_letter_code
_entity_poly.pdbx_strand_id
1 'polypeptide(L)'
;MVLAIVAFLKSRRAFVLAVAGLQLYSMQNAFAFVEPILRKAPDSRVPPAFHFSVGFTTSNALNMLPGDSNPEDEARKLREQAELLRREVEDVERQKQEVARVEREEEEKIESQKRDTRLRYSTEVPILKGDGTTVMERVDFPPRIAGGKSRIKACQASLPLGIILGESEDLPGMICVDEVASGSNGEAAGVQKGDVLRACTACQVTMETPTWQLLAGGIGQPKTKRFMFSVDGRPFEEIMDAVASNRMDPEERPAYLVLERMD
;
A
#
# COMPACT_ATOMS: atom_id res chain seq x y z
N MET A 1 36.63 10.80 34.92
CA MET A 1 35.21 11.17 34.72
C MET A 1 34.92 11.83 33.36
N VAL A 2 35.76 12.76 32.86
CA VAL A 2 35.52 13.47 31.59
C VAL A 2 35.54 12.55 30.35
N LEU A 3 36.38 11.51 30.34
CA LEU A 3 36.45 10.54 29.23
C LEU A 3 35.18 9.68 29.05
N ALA A 4 34.44 9.38 30.11
CA ALA A 4 33.21 8.59 30.04
C ALA A 4 32.04 9.38 29.43
N ILE A 5 32.00 10.71 29.67
CA ILE A 5 30.96 11.59 29.14
C ILE A 5 31.15 11.82 27.63
N VAL A 6 32.40 11.89 27.16
CA VAL A 6 32.71 12.03 25.72
C VAL A 6 32.36 10.75 24.94
N ALA A 7 32.57 9.57 25.53
CA ALA A 7 32.16 8.30 24.93
C ALA A 7 30.63 8.15 24.85
N PHE A 8 29.93 8.58 25.90
CA PHE A 8 28.45 8.56 25.94
C PHE A 8 27.82 9.54 24.93
N LEU A 9 28.40 10.72 24.75
CA LEU A 9 27.95 11.71 23.77
C LEU A 9 28.24 11.31 22.31
N LYS A 10 29.37 10.62 22.05
CA LYS A 10 29.66 10.04 20.71
C LYS A 10 28.68 8.92 20.36
N SER A 11 28.32 8.08 21.32
CA SER A 11 27.34 6.99 21.13
C SER A 11 25.93 7.52 20.82
N ARG A 12 25.49 8.58 21.52
CA ARG A 12 24.20 9.23 21.23
C ARG A 12 24.16 9.94 19.87
N ARG A 13 25.25 10.55 19.42
CA ARG A 13 25.32 11.14 18.06
C ARG A 13 25.26 10.07 16.97
N ALA A 14 25.90 8.92 17.17
CA ALA A 14 25.80 7.79 16.25
C ALA A 14 24.37 7.21 16.21
N PHE A 15 23.68 7.15 17.35
CA PHE A 15 22.31 6.65 17.44
C PHE A 15 21.29 7.60 16.79
N VAL A 16 21.42 8.93 16.99
CA VAL A 16 20.54 9.93 16.36
C VAL A 16 20.76 9.98 14.84
N LEU A 17 21.99 9.79 14.35
CA LEU A 17 22.28 9.69 12.92
C LEU A 17 21.76 8.38 12.31
N ALA A 18 21.77 7.26 13.04
CA ALA A 18 21.21 5.99 12.58
C ALA A 18 19.67 6.02 12.49
N VAL A 19 19.00 6.67 13.45
CA VAL A 19 17.53 6.83 13.42
C VAL A 19 17.09 7.82 12.35
N ALA A 20 17.82 8.94 12.16
CA ALA A 20 17.55 9.86 11.06
C ALA A 20 17.86 9.25 9.67
N GLY A 21 18.88 8.40 9.58
CA GLY A 21 19.20 7.63 8.37
C GLY A 21 18.12 6.61 7.99
N LEU A 22 17.54 5.89 8.97
CA LEU A 22 16.43 4.97 8.72
C LEU A 22 15.14 5.70 8.28
N GLN A 23 14.90 6.92 8.80
CA GLN A 23 13.72 7.71 8.44
C GLN A 23 13.84 8.35 7.04
N LEU A 24 15.06 8.66 6.58
CA LEU A 24 15.33 9.12 5.21
C LEU A 24 15.33 7.97 4.19
N TYR A 25 15.77 6.77 4.56
CA TYR A 25 15.71 5.58 3.69
C TYR A 25 14.27 5.09 3.45
N SER A 26 13.38 5.29 4.42
CA SER A 26 11.94 5.03 4.26
C SER A 26 11.23 6.04 3.33
N MET A 27 11.80 7.21 3.09
CA MET A 27 11.21 8.23 2.20
C MET A 27 11.78 8.21 0.78
N GLN A 28 13.00 7.70 0.57
CA GLN A 28 13.56 7.55 -0.79
C GLN A 28 13.00 6.34 -1.54
N ASN A 29 12.59 5.27 -0.84
CA ASN A 29 11.92 4.13 -1.49
C ASN A 29 10.44 4.37 -1.82
N ALA A 30 9.84 5.47 -1.34
CA ALA A 30 8.49 5.90 -1.75
C ALA A 30 8.50 6.70 -3.07
N PHE A 31 9.67 7.13 -3.55
CA PHE A 31 9.80 7.93 -4.78
C PHE A 31 10.36 7.15 -5.99
N ALA A 32 10.74 5.88 -5.81
CA ALA A 32 11.31 5.05 -6.87
C ALA A 32 10.32 4.03 -7.47
N PHE A 33 9.02 4.11 -7.13
CA PHE A 33 8.03 3.08 -7.50
C PHE A 33 6.82 3.61 -8.31
N VAL A 34 7.00 4.70 -9.06
CA VAL A 34 5.97 5.23 -9.99
C VAL A 34 6.39 5.14 -11.47
N GLU A 35 7.61 4.72 -11.79
CA GLU A 35 7.99 4.33 -13.16
C GLU A 35 8.67 2.96 -13.11
N PRO A 36 8.01 1.86 -13.54
CA PRO A 36 7.71 1.67 -14.95
C PRO A 36 6.46 0.79 -15.22
N ILE A 37 5.26 1.36 -15.32
CA ILE A 37 4.08 0.71 -15.95
C ILE A 37 3.48 1.63 -17.03
N LEU A 38 4.33 2.37 -17.75
CA LEU A 38 3.92 3.18 -18.91
C LEU A 38 4.91 3.07 -20.08
N ARG A 39 5.38 1.85 -20.39
CA ARG A 39 6.08 1.59 -21.65
C ARG A 39 5.63 0.26 -22.27
N LYS A 40 4.44 0.28 -22.87
CA LYS A 40 4.11 -0.28 -24.20
C LYS A 40 2.60 -0.55 -24.28
N ALA A 41 1.87 0.38 -24.89
CA ALA A 41 0.79 0.05 -25.80
C ALA A 41 0.85 1.03 -26.98
N PRO A 42 0.77 0.54 -28.22
CA PRO A 42 0.71 1.36 -29.42
C PRO A 42 -0.71 1.89 -29.66
N ASP A 43 -0.79 2.97 -30.44
CA ASP A 43 -2.00 3.54 -31.03
C ASP A 43 -2.94 4.34 -30.10
N SER A 44 -2.42 5.47 -29.62
CA SER A 44 -3.28 6.61 -29.32
C SER A 44 -3.82 7.19 -30.64
N ARG A 45 -5.03 6.80 -31.01
CA ARG A 45 -5.95 7.73 -31.67
C ARG A 45 -6.20 8.85 -30.66
N VAL A 46 -5.31 9.84 -30.70
CA VAL A 46 -5.49 11.14 -30.07
C VAL A 46 -6.86 11.64 -30.55
N PRO A 47 -7.88 11.80 -29.70
CA PRO A 47 -9.01 12.63 -30.10
C PRO A 47 -8.40 13.99 -30.44
N PRO A 48 -8.72 14.56 -31.62
CA PRO A 48 -8.07 15.78 -32.06
C PRO A 48 -8.14 16.77 -30.90
N ALA A 49 -6.98 17.35 -30.56
CA ALA A 49 -6.93 18.50 -29.68
C ALA A 49 -7.94 19.50 -30.24
N PHE A 50 -9.12 19.55 -29.65
CA PHE A 50 -10.05 20.62 -29.89
C PHE A 50 -9.38 21.80 -29.23
N HIS A 51 -8.58 22.49 -30.04
CA HIS A 51 -8.25 23.88 -29.87
C HIS A 51 -9.58 24.62 -29.74
N PHE A 52 -10.15 24.63 -28.54
CA PHE A 52 -11.18 25.57 -28.18
C PHE A 52 -10.43 26.89 -27.97
N SER A 53 -10.09 27.51 -29.10
CA SER A 53 -9.90 28.94 -29.16
C SER A 53 -11.23 29.52 -28.71
N VAL A 54 -11.33 29.87 -27.43
CA VAL A 54 -12.27 30.92 -27.02
C VAL A 54 -11.72 32.17 -27.70
N GLY A 55 -12.04 32.32 -28.98
CA GLY A 55 -11.96 33.58 -29.68
C GLY A 55 -13.00 34.47 -29.03
N PHE A 56 -12.65 35.02 -27.87
CA PHE A 56 -13.27 36.24 -27.40
C PHE A 56 -12.80 37.30 -28.40
N THR A 57 -13.49 37.39 -29.53
CA THR A 57 -13.34 38.48 -30.48
C THR A 57 -13.87 39.73 -29.80
N THR A 58 -13.07 40.33 -28.94
CA THR A 58 -13.13 41.77 -28.65
C THR A 58 -12.61 42.48 -29.89
N SER A 59 -13.40 42.54 -30.95
CA SER A 59 -13.16 43.43 -32.07
C SER A 59 -14.46 43.77 -32.78
N ASN A 60 -14.68 45.08 -32.92
CA ASN A 60 -15.65 45.76 -33.77
C ASN A 60 -17.10 45.87 -33.28
N ALA A 61 -17.41 47.00 -32.64
CA ALA A 61 -17.91 48.16 -33.39
C ALA A 61 -18.07 49.38 -32.45
N LEU A 62 -16.95 50.05 -32.13
CA LEU A 62 -17.01 51.42 -31.62
C LEU A 62 -16.99 52.35 -32.84
N ASN A 63 -18.10 52.33 -33.59
CA ASN A 63 -18.43 53.30 -34.63
C ASN A 63 -19.93 53.14 -34.95
N MET A 64 -20.78 53.78 -34.14
CA MET A 64 -22.14 54.11 -34.55
C MET A 64 -22.36 55.60 -34.29
N LEU A 65 -22.39 56.35 -35.40
CA LEU A 65 -23.03 57.66 -35.48
C LEU A 65 -24.49 57.53 -35.00
N PRO A 66 -25.09 58.58 -34.41
CA PRO A 66 -26.48 58.55 -33.99
C PRO A 66 -27.36 58.64 -35.23
N GLY A 67 -27.96 57.53 -35.65
CA GLY A 67 -28.90 57.49 -36.75
C GLY A 67 -30.09 56.60 -36.38
N ASP A 68 -31.23 57.24 -36.07
CA ASP A 68 -32.61 56.74 -36.11
C ASP A 68 -32.80 55.20 -36.17
N SER A 69 -32.28 54.46 -35.17
CA SER A 69 -32.70 53.09 -34.93
C SER A 69 -33.97 53.11 -34.08
N ASN A 70 -35.07 52.57 -34.63
CA ASN A 70 -36.30 52.41 -33.89
C ASN A 70 -36.01 51.56 -32.62
N PRO A 71 -36.29 52.06 -31.39
CA PRO A 71 -36.01 51.34 -30.15
C PRO A 71 -36.65 49.93 -30.10
N GLU A 72 -37.71 49.71 -30.87
CA GLU A 72 -38.36 48.40 -31.00
C GLU A 72 -37.50 47.36 -31.75
N ASP A 73 -36.69 47.79 -32.73
CA ASP A 73 -35.79 46.90 -33.48
C ASP A 73 -34.57 46.49 -32.66
N GLU A 74 -34.06 47.37 -31.80
CA GLU A 74 -33.00 47.04 -30.83
C GLU A 74 -33.53 46.08 -29.75
N ALA A 75 -34.74 46.33 -29.23
CA ALA A 75 -35.38 45.41 -28.29
C ALA A 75 -35.64 44.02 -28.90
N ARG A 76 -35.98 43.93 -30.19
CA ARG A 76 -36.13 42.64 -30.90
C ARG A 76 -34.80 41.90 -31.02
N LYS A 77 -33.73 42.58 -31.44
CA LYS A 77 -32.38 41.98 -31.55
C LYS A 77 -31.87 41.48 -30.20
N LEU A 78 -32.07 42.24 -29.12
CA LEU A 78 -31.67 41.83 -27.78
C LEU A 78 -32.44 40.60 -27.28
N ARG A 79 -33.74 40.47 -27.63
CA ARG A 79 -34.53 39.28 -27.30
C ARG A 79 -34.05 38.05 -28.07
N GLU A 80 -33.79 38.18 -29.36
CA GLU A 80 -33.22 37.09 -30.19
C GLU A 80 -31.85 36.65 -29.66
N GLN A 81 -30.97 37.59 -29.30
CA GLN A 81 -29.69 37.28 -28.69
C GLN A 81 -29.84 36.60 -27.32
N ALA A 82 -30.78 37.05 -26.48
CA ALA A 82 -31.05 36.42 -25.20
C ALA A 82 -31.57 34.99 -25.34
N GLU A 83 -32.39 34.71 -26.37
CA GLU A 83 -32.86 33.36 -26.68
C GLU A 83 -31.74 32.45 -27.19
N LEU A 84 -30.84 32.95 -28.04
CA LEU A 84 -29.67 32.21 -28.51
C LEU A 84 -28.74 31.85 -27.34
N LEU A 85 -28.41 32.82 -26.49
CA LEU A 85 -27.57 32.60 -25.31
C LEU A 85 -28.19 31.59 -24.34
N ARG A 86 -29.52 31.60 -24.15
CA ARG A 86 -30.20 30.60 -23.31
C ARG A 86 -30.02 29.18 -23.85
N ARG A 87 -30.17 28.99 -25.16
CA ARG A 87 -29.96 27.67 -25.80
C ARG A 87 -28.52 27.20 -25.67
N GLU A 88 -27.56 28.10 -25.90
CA GLU A 88 -26.13 27.78 -25.74
C GLU A 88 -25.80 27.40 -24.29
N VAL A 89 -26.34 28.12 -23.30
CA VAL A 89 -26.17 27.78 -21.87
C VAL A 89 -26.80 26.42 -21.55
N GLU A 90 -28.00 26.13 -22.03
CA GLU A 90 -28.65 24.83 -21.83
C GLU A 90 -27.87 23.66 -22.45
N ASP A 91 -27.23 23.86 -23.60
CA ASP A 91 -26.37 22.87 -24.24
C ASP A 91 -25.08 22.64 -23.45
N VAL A 92 -24.44 23.72 -22.98
CA VAL A 92 -23.24 23.64 -22.12
C VAL A 92 -23.56 22.99 -20.78
N GLU A 93 -24.69 23.30 -20.16
CA GLU A 93 -25.13 22.67 -18.91
C GLU A 93 -25.38 21.17 -19.09
N ARG A 94 -26.03 20.77 -20.19
CA ARG A 94 -26.22 19.35 -20.53
C ARG A 94 -24.89 18.63 -20.74
N GLN A 95 -23.97 19.23 -21.49
CA GLN A 95 -22.63 18.65 -21.70
C GLN A 95 -21.86 18.53 -20.38
N LYS A 96 -21.93 19.55 -19.52
CA LYS A 96 -21.29 19.51 -18.19
C LYS A 96 -21.88 18.42 -17.31
N GLN A 97 -23.19 18.23 -17.33
CA GLN A 97 -23.86 17.16 -16.58
C GLN A 97 -23.46 15.76 -17.09
N GLU A 98 -23.35 15.60 -18.40
CA GLU A 98 -22.93 14.33 -19.02
C GLU A 98 -21.48 13.99 -18.66
N VAL A 99 -20.55 14.94 -18.82
CA VAL A 99 -19.14 14.75 -18.41
C VAL A 99 -19.05 14.41 -16.93
N ALA A 100 -19.75 15.17 -16.08
CA ALA A 100 -19.76 14.90 -14.64
C ALA A 100 -20.41 13.56 -14.27
N ARG A 101 -21.25 12.96 -15.12
CA ARG A 101 -21.81 11.62 -14.90
C ARG A 101 -20.78 10.55 -15.27
N VAL A 102 -20.15 10.68 -16.43
CA VAL A 102 -19.11 9.74 -16.89
C VAL A 102 -17.93 9.71 -15.93
N GLU A 103 -17.46 10.89 -15.47
CA GLU A 103 -16.38 10.99 -14.49
C GLU A 103 -16.73 10.26 -13.19
N ARG A 104 -17.94 10.43 -12.66
CA ARG A 104 -18.40 9.72 -11.46
C ARG A 104 -18.43 8.20 -11.66
N GLU A 105 -18.93 7.72 -12.79
CA GLU A 105 -18.95 6.29 -13.09
C GLU A 105 -17.54 5.70 -13.24
N GLU A 106 -16.60 6.46 -13.79
CA GLU A 106 -15.20 6.06 -13.90
C GLU A 106 -14.51 6.03 -12.52
N GLU A 107 -14.74 7.05 -11.70
CA GLU A 107 -14.24 7.11 -10.32
C GLU A 107 -14.73 5.94 -9.49
N GLU A 108 -16.03 5.61 -9.58
CA GLU A 108 -16.63 4.47 -8.88
C GLU A 108 -16.01 3.14 -9.32
N LYS A 109 -15.77 2.94 -10.63
CA LYS A 109 -15.10 1.74 -11.16
C LYS A 109 -13.65 1.65 -10.68
N ILE A 110 -12.94 2.76 -10.65
CA ILE A 110 -11.56 2.79 -10.15
C ILE A 110 -11.54 2.51 -8.66
N GLU A 111 -12.47 3.07 -7.88
CA GLU A 111 -12.55 2.82 -6.45
C GLU A 111 -12.90 1.36 -6.16
N SER A 112 -13.86 0.77 -6.89
CA SER A 112 -14.21 -0.64 -6.74
C SER A 112 -13.02 -1.54 -7.06
N GLN A 113 -12.31 -1.29 -8.16
CA GLN A 113 -11.10 -2.05 -8.52
C GLN A 113 -9.97 -1.91 -7.49
N LYS A 114 -9.75 -0.71 -6.95
CA LYS A 114 -8.78 -0.47 -5.87
C LYS A 114 -9.16 -1.24 -4.62
N ARG A 115 -10.44 -1.23 -4.24
CA ARG A 115 -10.96 -1.94 -3.08
C ARG A 115 -10.80 -3.45 -3.25
N ASP A 116 -11.15 -4.00 -4.40
CA ASP A 116 -11.03 -5.42 -4.71
C ASP A 116 -9.56 -5.87 -4.70
N THR A 117 -8.68 -5.08 -5.31
CA THR A 117 -7.23 -5.33 -5.31
C THR A 117 -6.69 -5.32 -3.87
N ARG A 118 -7.08 -4.34 -3.06
CA ARG A 118 -6.67 -4.26 -1.66
C ARG A 118 -7.15 -5.47 -0.85
N LEU A 119 -8.40 -5.89 -1.03
CA LEU A 119 -8.95 -7.06 -0.32
C LEU A 119 -8.24 -8.35 -0.73
N ARG A 120 -7.86 -8.48 -2.01
CA ARG A 120 -7.12 -9.63 -2.53
C ARG A 120 -5.72 -9.78 -1.93
N TYR A 121 -5.08 -8.65 -1.67
CA TYR A 121 -3.71 -8.58 -1.17
C TYR A 121 -3.63 -8.16 0.30
N SER A 122 -4.69 -8.39 1.08
CA SER A 122 -4.69 -8.13 2.51
C SER A 122 -5.26 -9.30 3.31
N THR A 123 -4.76 -9.47 4.53
CA THR A 123 -5.26 -10.49 5.46
C THR A 123 -5.14 -10.00 6.90
N GLU A 124 -5.95 -10.58 7.77
CA GLU A 124 -5.88 -10.32 9.20
C GLU A 124 -4.81 -11.20 9.86
N VAL A 125 -3.94 -10.56 10.66
CA VAL A 125 -2.82 -11.21 11.35
C VAL A 125 -2.69 -10.69 12.78
N PRO A 126 -2.13 -11.49 13.70
CA PRO A 126 -1.93 -11.08 15.09
C PRO A 126 -0.74 -10.10 15.21
N ILE A 127 -1.03 -8.82 15.45
CA ILE A 127 0.00 -7.79 15.63
C ILE A 127 0.23 -7.54 17.12
N LEU A 128 1.49 -7.66 17.56
CA LEU A 128 1.93 -7.28 18.89
C LEU A 128 2.00 -5.76 19.01
N LYS A 129 1.23 -5.20 19.94
CA LYS A 129 1.21 -3.77 20.25
C LYS A 129 2.26 -3.40 21.28
N GLY A 130 2.54 -2.09 21.38
CA GLY A 130 3.56 -1.57 22.31
C GLY A 130 3.23 -1.78 23.79
N ASP A 131 1.95 -1.99 24.12
CA ASP A 131 1.47 -2.34 25.46
C ASP A 131 1.61 -3.85 25.78
N GLY A 132 2.07 -4.64 24.81
CA GLY A 132 2.22 -6.10 24.92
C GLY A 132 0.97 -6.90 24.59
N THR A 133 -0.14 -6.25 24.22
CA THR A 133 -1.35 -6.93 23.74
C THR A 133 -1.18 -7.38 22.30
N THR A 134 -1.88 -8.46 21.91
CA THR A 134 -1.91 -8.93 20.52
C THR A 134 -3.31 -8.70 19.97
N VAL A 135 -3.41 -8.02 18.83
CA VAL A 135 -4.68 -7.66 18.19
C VAL A 135 -4.67 -8.14 16.74
N MET A 136 -5.78 -8.71 16.28
CA MET A 136 -5.96 -9.07 14.87
C MET A 136 -6.14 -7.80 14.04
N GLU A 137 -5.21 -7.54 13.13
CA GLU A 137 -5.27 -6.38 12.24
C GLU A 137 -5.12 -6.80 10.79
N ARG A 138 -5.87 -6.13 9.91
CA ARG A 138 -5.73 -6.29 8.47
C ARG A 138 -4.47 -5.59 8.00
N VAL A 139 -3.57 -6.36 7.41
CA VAL A 139 -2.31 -5.87 6.83
C VAL A 139 -2.37 -6.03 5.32
N ASP A 140 -1.96 -4.99 4.61
CA ASP A 140 -1.87 -4.94 3.16
C ASP A 140 -0.46 -5.38 2.71
N PHE A 141 -0.37 -6.22 1.69
CA PHE A 141 0.89 -6.73 1.13
C PHE A 141 0.99 -6.33 -0.35
N PRO A 142 2.11 -5.77 -0.83
CA PRO A 142 2.27 -5.54 -2.27
C PRO A 142 2.34 -6.88 -3.01
N PRO A 143 1.70 -7.04 -4.18
CA PRO A 143 1.82 -8.26 -4.98
C PRO A 143 3.27 -8.49 -5.38
N ARG A 144 3.81 -9.70 -5.15
CA ARG A 144 5.16 -10.05 -5.59
C ARG A 144 5.14 -10.96 -6.81
N ILE A 145 4.07 -11.73 -6.96
CA ILE A 145 3.90 -12.60 -8.11
C ILE A 145 3.33 -11.77 -9.27
N ALA A 146 4.00 -11.81 -10.42
CA ALA A 146 3.60 -11.05 -11.60
C ALA A 146 2.26 -11.55 -12.18
N GLY A 147 1.54 -10.64 -12.86
CA GLY A 147 0.33 -10.96 -13.61
C GLY A 147 -0.99 -10.72 -12.86
N GLY A 148 -0.95 -10.26 -11.61
CA GLY A 148 -2.16 -9.88 -10.87
C GLY A 148 -3.13 -11.04 -10.66
N LYS A 149 -2.63 -12.28 -10.70
CA LYS A 149 -3.40 -13.52 -10.53
C LYS A 149 -3.07 -14.23 -9.22
N SER A 150 -2.57 -13.49 -8.24
CA SER A 150 -2.23 -14.03 -6.93
C SER A 150 -3.12 -13.46 -5.84
N ARG A 151 -3.20 -14.14 -4.69
CA ARG A 151 -3.89 -13.64 -3.50
C ARG A 151 -3.10 -13.93 -2.23
N ILE A 152 -3.33 -13.12 -1.21
CA ILE A 152 -2.78 -13.35 0.12
C ILE A 152 -3.70 -14.28 0.91
N LYS A 153 -3.09 -15.24 1.60
CA LYS A 153 -3.77 -16.17 2.50
C LYS A 153 -3.00 -16.26 3.81
N ALA A 154 -3.67 -16.04 4.93
CA ALA A 154 -3.15 -16.41 6.24
C ALA A 154 -3.57 -17.85 6.57
N CYS A 155 -2.65 -18.64 7.11
CA CYS A 155 -2.95 -19.94 7.70
C CYS A 155 -2.27 -20.10 9.06
N GLN A 156 -2.85 -20.98 9.88
CA GLN A 156 -2.33 -21.35 11.19
C GLN A 156 -1.93 -22.82 11.15
N ALA A 157 -0.68 -23.12 11.49
CA ALA A 157 -0.13 -24.46 11.43
C ALA A 157 0.60 -24.79 12.74
N SER A 158 0.24 -25.92 13.35
CA SER A 158 0.95 -26.43 14.52
C SER A 158 2.37 -26.87 14.15
N LEU A 159 3.29 -26.80 15.10
CA LEU A 159 4.64 -27.33 14.92
C LEU A 159 4.67 -28.85 15.18
N PRO A 160 5.54 -29.62 14.49
CA PRO A 160 6.37 -29.23 13.36
C PRO A 160 5.53 -28.96 12.10
N LEU A 161 5.96 -28.00 11.26
CA LEU A 161 5.21 -27.60 10.07
C LEU A 161 5.21 -28.66 8.96
N GLY A 162 6.34 -29.37 8.78
CA GLY A 162 6.50 -30.32 7.67
C GLY A 162 6.52 -29.66 6.28
N ILE A 163 7.15 -28.48 6.19
CA ILE A 163 7.38 -27.75 4.93
C ILE A 163 8.87 -27.55 4.70
N ILE A 164 9.29 -27.53 3.44
CA ILE A 164 10.63 -27.14 3.02
C ILE A 164 10.51 -25.77 2.35
N LEU A 165 11.29 -24.82 2.84
CA LEU A 165 11.39 -23.47 2.28
C LEU A 165 12.69 -23.36 1.47
N GLY A 166 12.62 -22.68 0.34
CA GLY A 166 13.77 -22.38 -0.50
C GLY A 166 13.71 -20.97 -1.08
N GLU A 167 14.82 -20.49 -1.61
CA GLU A 167 14.85 -19.27 -2.41
C GLU A 167 14.36 -19.59 -3.83
N SER A 168 13.43 -18.78 -4.33
CA SER A 168 12.91 -18.94 -5.69
C SER A 168 14.00 -18.65 -6.72
N GLU A 169 14.22 -19.59 -7.65
CA GLU A 169 15.11 -19.41 -8.79
C GLU A 169 14.56 -18.37 -9.78
N ASP A 170 13.23 -18.34 -9.96
CA ASP A 170 12.56 -17.43 -10.89
C ASP A 170 12.47 -15.99 -10.36
N LEU A 171 12.38 -15.84 -9.03
CA LEU A 171 12.14 -14.57 -8.36
C LEU A 171 13.19 -14.35 -7.24
N PRO A 172 14.36 -13.79 -7.56
CA PRO A 172 15.44 -13.59 -6.60
C PRO A 172 15.01 -12.85 -5.33
N GLY A 173 15.38 -13.39 -4.17
CA GLY A 173 15.04 -12.84 -2.86
C GLY A 173 13.59 -13.09 -2.42
N MET A 174 12.88 -14.02 -3.07
CA MET A 174 11.58 -14.52 -2.60
C MET A 174 11.74 -15.92 -2.02
N ILE A 175 11.14 -16.14 -0.86
CA ILE A 175 11.12 -17.47 -0.24
C ILE A 175 9.84 -18.18 -0.63
N CYS A 176 9.98 -19.35 -1.24
CA CYS A 176 8.87 -20.21 -1.63
C CYS A 176 8.85 -21.52 -0.85
N VAL A 177 7.68 -22.13 -0.82
CA VAL A 177 7.50 -23.50 -0.33
C VAL A 177 7.88 -24.47 -1.44
N ASP A 178 9.03 -25.13 -1.30
CA ASP A 178 9.54 -26.08 -2.30
C ASP A 178 8.85 -27.44 -2.20
N GLU A 179 8.51 -27.83 -0.97
CA GLU A 179 7.87 -29.10 -0.67
C GLU A 179 6.99 -29.00 0.59
N VAL A 180 5.91 -29.79 0.59
CA VAL A 180 5.04 -29.99 1.75
C VAL A 180 4.93 -31.49 1.97
N ALA A 181 5.30 -31.96 3.16
CA ALA A 181 5.21 -33.38 3.50
C ALA A 181 3.75 -33.80 3.64
N SER A 182 3.37 -34.94 3.06
CA SER A 182 2.01 -35.48 3.18
C SER A 182 1.67 -35.86 4.62
N GLY A 183 0.47 -35.51 5.06
CA GLY A 183 -0.01 -35.67 6.43
C GLY A 183 0.60 -34.68 7.43
N SER A 184 1.37 -33.68 6.97
CA SER A 184 1.96 -32.67 7.85
C SER A 184 0.95 -31.64 8.34
N ASN A 185 1.30 -30.94 9.43
CA ASN A 185 0.50 -29.82 9.93
C ASN A 185 0.43 -28.65 8.93
N GLY A 186 1.47 -28.46 8.10
CA GLY A 186 1.50 -27.48 7.02
C GLY A 186 0.51 -27.83 5.92
N GLU A 187 0.47 -29.09 5.49
CA GLU A 187 -0.54 -29.58 4.55
C GLU A 187 -1.96 -29.39 5.12
N ALA A 188 -2.18 -29.76 6.38
CA ALA A 188 -3.48 -29.61 7.06
C ALA A 188 -3.92 -28.14 7.19
N ALA A 189 -2.97 -27.22 7.37
CA ALA A 189 -3.21 -25.77 7.34
C ALA A 189 -3.45 -25.22 5.92
N GLY A 190 -3.32 -26.06 4.90
CA GLY A 190 -3.52 -25.75 3.50
C GLY A 190 -2.36 -24.98 2.88
N VAL A 191 -1.13 -25.16 3.38
CA VAL A 191 0.12 -24.73 2.70
C VAL A 191 0.35 -25.62 1.48
N GLN A 192 0.81 -25.05 0.38
CA GLN A 192 1.03 -25.75 -0.88
C GLN A 192 2.42 -25.44 -1.43
N LYS A 193 2.96 -26.38 -2.21
CA LYS A 193 4.17 -26.15 -3.00
C LYS A 193 3.94 -24.98 -3.95
N GLY A 194 4.92 -24.07 -4.04
CA GLY A 194 4.87 -22.86 -4.84
C GLY A 194 4.26 -21.64 -4.13
N ASP A 195 3.72 -21.81 -2.91
CA ASP A 195 3.33 -20.65 -2.11
C ASP A 195 4.56 -19.79 -1.78
N VAL A 196 4.42 -18.48 -1.86
CA VAL A 196 5.46 -17.52 -1.46
C VAL A 196 5.21 -17.11 -0.02
N LEU A 197 6.20 -17.27 0.86
CA LEU A 197 6.12 -16.82 2.24
C LEU A 197 6.32 -15.31 2.33
N ARG A 198 5.30 -14.59 2.81
CA ARG A 198 5.29 -13.11 2.92
C ARG A 198 5.50 -12.63 4.35
N ALA A 199 5.00 -13.37 5.32
CA ALA A 199 5.23 -13.11 6.73
C ALA A 199 5.01 -14.39 7.55
N CYS A 200 5.62 -14.46 8.73
CA CYS A 200 5.36 -15.53 9.69
C CYS A 200 5.33 -14.97 11.11
N THR A 201 4.76 -15.69 12.07
CA THR A 201 5.05 -15.37 13.47
C THR A 201 6.49 -15.73 13.82
N ALA A 202 7.09 -14.96 14.71
CA ALA A 202 8.39 -15.24 15.31
C ALA A 202 8.32 -14.97 16.82
N CYS A 203 9.20 -15.63 17.56
CA CYS A 203 9.35 -15.45 19.00
C CYS A 203 10.74 -14.90 19.31
N GLN A 204 10.79 -13.89 20.18
CA GLN A 204 12.03 -13.31 20.68
C GLN A 204 12.01 -13.27 22.20
N VAL A 205 13.09 -13.74 22.82
CA VAL A 205 13.27 -13.62 24.27
C VAL A 205 13.78 -12.21 24.57
N THR A 206 13.03 -11.48 25.39
CA THR A 206 13.41 -10.13 25.85
C THR A 206 13.49 -10.13 27.37
N MET A 207 14.43 -9.37 27.92
CA MET A 207 14.51 -9.17 29.37
C MET A 207 13.56 -8.05 29.77
N GLU A 208 12.56 -8.35 30.59
CA GLU A 208 11.70 -7.34 31.19
C GLU A 208 12.13 -7.10 32.64
N THR A 209 12.46 -5.84 32.97
CA THR A 209 12.73 -5.38 34.33
C THR A 209 11.55 -4.51 34.79
N PRO A 210 10.58 -5.05 35.55
CA PRO A 210 9.52 -4.23 36.11
C PRO A 210 10.11 -3.13 37.01
N THR A 211 9.54 -1.92 36.94
CA THR A 211 10.11 -0.70 37.55
C THR A 211 10.39 -0.86 39.05
N TRP A 212 9.57 -1.63 39.77
CA TRP A 212 9.80 -1.91 41.20
C TRP A 212 11.03 -2.79 41.45
N GLN A 213 11.34 -3.76 40.57
CA GLN A 213 12.53 -4.59 40.71
C GLN A 213 13.82 -3.80 40.46
N LEU A 214 13.79 -2.76 39.61
CA LEU A 214 14.94 -1.87 39.44
C LEU A 214 15.28 -1.13 40.73
N LEU A 215 14.28 -0.76 41.54
CA LEU A 215 14.49 -0.10 42.84
C LEU A 215 14.97 -1.07 43.92
N ALA A 216 14.57 -2.33 43.85
CA ALA A 216 14.91 -3.37 44.82
C ALA A 216 16.16 -4.20 44.44
N GLY A 217 16.86 -3.87 43.35
CA GLY A 217 18.04 -4.63 42.88
C GLY A 217 17.72 -6.00 42.27
N GLY A 218 16.50 -6.21 41.79
CA GLY A 218 16.05 -7.45 41.16
C GLY A 218 16.67 -7.67 39.77
N ILE A 219 16.98 -8.93 39.47
CA ILE A 219 17.39 -9.37 38.13
C ILE A 219 16.14 -9.49 37.26
N GLY A 220 16.17 -8.90 36.05
CA GLY A 220 15.06 -8.98 35.10
C GLY A 220 14.68 -10.42 34.76
N GLN A 221 13.43 -10.63 34.38
CA GLN A 221 12.96 -11.96 34.00
C GLN A 221 12.91 -12.07 32.46
N PRO A 222 13.37 -13.19 31.88
CA PRO A 222 13.22 -13.44 30.46
C PRO A 222 11.74 -13.65 30.14
N LYS A 223 11.25 -12.92 29.13
CA LYS A 223 9.89 -13.08 28.61
C LYS A 223 9.94 -13.25 27.11
N THR A 224 9.33 -14.33 26.64
CA THR A 224 9.15 -14.57 25.20
C THR A 224 8.03 -13.69 24.69
N LYS A 225 8.34 -12.86 23.69
CA LYS A 225 7.36 -12.08 22.93
C LYS A 225 7.19 -12.71 21.57
N ARG A 226 5.93 -12.83 21.15
CA ARG A 226 5.55 -13.32 19.83
C ARG A 226 5.03 -12.16 18.99
N PHE A 227 5.49 -12.06 17.75
CA PHE A 227 5.13 -10.97 16.84
C PHE A 227 5.10 -11.47 15.39
N MET A 228 4.54 -10.67 14.47
CA MET A 228 4.63 -10.94 13.03
C MET A 228 5.96 -10.43 12.48
N PHE A 229 6.71 -11.33 11.87
CA PHE A 229 7.94 -11.10 11.15
C PHE A 229 7.65 -11.00 9.65
N SER A 230 7.99 -9.87 9.04
CA SER A 230 7.89 -9.69 7.59
C SER A 230 9.06 -10.37 6.90
N VAL A 231 8.78 -11.18 5.89
CA VAL A 231 9.78 -11.96 5.14
C VAL A 231 10.33 -11.18 3.96
N ASP A 232 9.57 -10.22 3.43
CA ASP A 232 9.95 -9.45 2.24
C ASP A 232 11.30 -8.72 2.43
N GLY A 233 12.27 -9.05 1.57
CA GLY A 233 13.58 -8.42 1.54
C GLY A 233 14.53 -8.84 2.65
N ARG A 234 14.21 -9.91 3.41
CA ARG A 234 15.07 -10.46 4.45
C ARG A 234 15.97 -11.59 3.90
N PRO A 235 17.18 -11.77 4.47
CA PRO A 235 18.02 -12.93 4.16
C PRO A 235 17.33 -14.24 4.54
N PHE A 236 17.58 -15.30 3.77
CA PHE A 236 16.98 -16.62 4.00
C PHE A 236 17.24 -17.16 5.41
N GLU A 237 18.45 -16.96 5.94
CA GLU A 237 18.84 -17.42 7.27
C GLU A 237 18.00 -16.74 8.37
N GLU A 238 17.76 -15.43 8.27
CA GLU A 238 16.91 -14.70 9.23
C GLU A 238 15.48 -15.23 9.21
N ILE A 239 14.98 -15.59 8.02
CA ILE A 239 13.62 -16.10 7.83
C ILE A 239 13.50 -17.51 8.43
N MET A 240 14.50 -18.36 8.21
CA MET A 240 14.55 -19.70 8.80
C MET A 240 14.64 -19.64 10.32
N ASP A 241 15.44 -18.72 10.88
CA ASP A 241 15.51 -18.47 12.32
C ASP A 241 14.17 -17.97 12.87
N ALA A 242 13.51 -17.05 12.16
CA ALA A 242 12.19 -16.54 12.53
C ALA A 242 11.14 -17.67 12.57
N VAL A 243 11.09 -18.54 11.56
CA VAL A 243 10.18 -19.70 11.54
C VAL A 243 10.50 -20.68 12.66
N ALA A 244 11.78 -21.04 12.82
CA ALA A 244 12.24 -21.97 13.85
C ALA A 244 11.97 -21.44 15.26
N SER A 245 12.00 -20.12 15.46
CA SER A 245 11.79 -19.47 16.76
C SER A 245 10.43 -19.76 17.38
N ASN A 246 9.40 -20.11 16.59
CA ASN A 246 8.07 -20.46 17.11
C ASN A 246 8.09 -21.64 18.09
N ARG A 247 9.13 -22.49 18.06
CA ARG A 247 9.33 -23.56 19.06
C ARG A 247 9.59 -23.04 20.48
N MET A 248 9.90 -21.76 20.62
CA MET A 248 10.15 -21.10 21.90
C MET A 248 8.89 -20.50 22.53
N ASP A 249 7.73 -20.61 21.87
CA ASP A 249 6.47 -20.12 22.40
C ASP A 249 6.03 -20.98 23.61
N PRO A 250 6.00 -20.43 24.84
CA PRO A 250 5.64 -21.20 26.02
C PRO A 250 4.18 -21.69 26.02
N GLU A 251 3.32 -21.07 25.20
CA GLU A 251 1.92 -21.47 25.02
C GLU A 251 1.73 -22.46 23.86
N GLU A 252 2.82 -22.84 23.17
CA GLU A 252 2.81 -23.78 22.03
C GLU A 252 1.77 -23.43 20.95
N ARG A 253 1.48 -22.14 20.76
CA ARG A 253 0.43 -21.70 19.83
C ARG A 253 0.82 -22.01 18.38
N PRO A 254 -0.14 -22.36 17.50
CA PRO A 254 0.11 -22.60 16.08
C PRO A 254 0.83 -21.43 15.42
N ALA A 255 1.85 -21.68 14.60
CA ALA A 255 2.52 -20.65 13.81
C ALA A 255 1.55 -20.01 12.81
N TYR A 256 1.59 -18.68 12.67
CA TYR A 256 0.88 -18.02 11.57
C TYR A 256 1.84 -17.89 10.40
N LEU A 257 1.36 -18.26 9.21
CA LEU A 257 2.05 -18.06 7.94
C LEU A 257 1.16 -17.19 7.05
N VAL A 258 1.73 -16.16 6.45
CA VAL A 258 1.08 -15.37 5.41
C VAL A 258 1.73 -15.73 4.09
N LEU A 259 0.92 -16.25 3.18
CA LEU A 259 1.35 -16.82 1.93
C LEU A 259 0.74 -16.04 0.77
N GLU A 260 1.51 -15.77 -0.28
CA GLU A 260 0.99 -15.34 -1.57
C GLU A 260 0.93 -16.55 -2.50
N ARG A 261 -0.25 -16.80 -3.06
CA ARG A 261 -0.53 -17.96 -3.90
C ARG A 261 -1.10 -17.52 -5.25
N MET A 262 -0.70 -18.17 -6.33
CA MET A 262 -1.35 -18.07 -7.63
C MET A 262 -2.76 -18.71 -7.59
N ASP A 263 -3.75 -17.98 -8.10
CA ASP A 263 -5.12 -18.47 -8.26
C ASP A 263 -5.25 -19.62 -9.27
#